data_AF-A0A6G3PNA1-F1
#
_entry.id   AF-A0A6G3PNA1-F1
#
_cell.length_a   1.000
_cell.length_b   1.000
_cell.length_c   1.000
_cell.angle_alpha   90.00
_cell.angle_beta   90.00
_cell.angle_gamma   90.00
#
_symmetry.space_group_name_H-M   'P 1'
#
loop_
_entity.id
_entity.type
_entity.pdbx_description
1 polymer ?
#
loop_
_entity_poly.entity_id
_entity_poly.type
_entity_poly.pdbx_seq_one_letter_code
_entity_poly.pdbx_strand_id
1 'polypeptide(L)'
;MGIESDQLVYDYLSRVGDLAQRQQLSSAARMRLVSSLRGEIDRQRGTAGADSPATVRRIIGRLGSPDELVAAAAESGDGTVPLPTTGPGTGAGPD
;
A
#
# COMPACT_ATOMS: atom_id res chain seq x y z
N MET A 1 6.77 -13.07 17.57
CA MET A 1 7.49 -11.78 17.45
C MET A 1 7.09 -11.12 16.14
N GLY A 2 6.05 -10.27 16.17
CA GLY A 2 5.54 -9.57 14.97
C GLY A 2 6.13 -8.18 14.74
N ILE A 3 7.05 -7.74 15.59
CA ILE A 3 7.59 -6.37 15.58
C ILE A 3 8.47 -6.12 14.35
N GLU A 4 9.28 -7.10 13.93
CA GLU A 4 10.11 -6.97 12.72
C GLU A 4 9.25 -6.89 11.45
N SER A 5 8.21 -7.73 11.38
CA SER A 5 7.21 -7.69 10.32
C SER A 5 6.54 -6.31 10.23
N ASP A 6 6.16 -5.74 11.38
CA ASP A 6 5.53 -4.42 11.44
C ASP A 6 6.50 -3.29 11.04
N GLN A 7 7.77 -3.39 11.44
CA GLN A 7 8.82 -2.46 11.01
C GLN A 7 9.02 -2.46 9.50
N LEU A 8 8.97 -3.62 8.84
CA LEU A 8 9.06 -3.70 7.38
C LEU A 8 7.89 -3.00 6.68
N VAL A 9 6.67 -3.15 7.21
CA VAL A 9 5.50 -2.42 6.69
C VAL A 9 5.66 -0.92 6.91
N TYR A 10 6.10 -0.52 8.09
CA TYR A 10 6.30 0.88 8.43
C TYR A 10 7.37 1.56 7.56
N ASP A 11 8.53 0.92 7.37
CA ASP A 11 9.61 1.43 6.49
C ASP A 11 9.10 1.65 5.05
N TYR A 12 8.38 0.65 4.53
CA TYR A 12 7.81 0.73 3.19
C TYR A 12 6.79 1.86 3.05
N LEU A 13 5.84 1.96 3.98
CA LEU A 13 4.82 3.02 3.95
C LEU A 13 5.41 4.42 4.19
N SER A 14 6.43 4.53 5.04
CA SER A 14 7.15 5.80 5.24
C SER A 14 7.77 6.24 3.92
N ARG A 15 8.47 5.34 3.23
CA ARG A 15 9.09 5.65 1.93
C ARG A 15 8.06 6.05 0.88
N VAL A 16 6.90 5.39 0.82
CA VAL A 16 5.79 5.80 -0.06
C VAL A 16 5.30 7.20 0.30
N GLY A 17 5.12 7.51 1.58
CA GLY A 17 4.68 8.83 2.05
C GLY A 17 5.66 9.95 1.67
N ASP A 18 6.95 9.72 1.88
CA ASP A 18 8.03 10.63 1.50
C ASP A 18 8.06 10.89 -0.01
N LEU A 19 7.98 9.84 -0.83
CA LEU A 19 7.96 9.94 -2.29
C LEU A 19 6.69 10.64 -2.78
N ALA A 20 5.54 10.32 -2.20
CA ALA A 20 4.28 10.98 -2.53
C ALA A 20 4.30 12.47 -2.21
N GLN A 21 4.99 12.87 -1.14
CA GLN A 21 5.21 14.27 -0.83
C GLN A 21 6.13 14.95 -1.85
N ARG A 22 7.22 14.29 -2.28
CA ARG A 22 8.14 14.81 -3.32
C ARG A 22 7.46 14.98 -4.67
N GLN A 23 6.57 14.07 -5.03
CA GLN A 23 5.75 14.12 -6.25
C GLN A 23 4.56 15.08 -6.13
N GLN A 24 4.50 15.87 -5.05
CA GLN A 24 3.46 16.89 -4.80
C GLN A 24 2.03 16.35 -4.87
N LEU A 25 1.81 15.06 -4.54
CA LEU A 25 0.45 14.52 -4.44
C LEU A 25 -0.33 15.30 -3.37
N SER A 26 -1.60 15.55 -3.69
CA SER A 26 -2.54 16.14 -2.74
C SER A 26 -2.60 15.31 -1.46
N SER A 27 -2.87 15.95 -0.32
CA SER A 27 -2.97 15.24 0.96
C SER A 27 -4.02 14.13 0.91
N ALA A 28 -5.13 14.35 0.19
CA ALA A 28 -6.18 13.36 -0.01
C ALA A 28 -5.68 12.14 -0.82
N ALA A 29 -5.01 12.38 -1.96
CA ALA A 29 -4.45 11.32 -2.79
C ALA A 29 -3.37 10.53 -2.04
N ARG A 30 -2.51 11.21 -1.28
CA ARG A 30 -1.47 10.58 -0.45
C ARG A 30 -2.07 9.70 0.65
N MET A 31 -3.06 10.21 1.39
CA MET A 31 -3.75 9.43 2.42
C MET A 31 -4.44 8.22 1.83
N ARG A 32 -5.09 8.35 0.67
CA ARG A 32 -5.71 7.23 -0.04
C ARG A 32 -4.67 6.18 -0.44
N LEU A 33 -3.56 6.59 -1.07
CA LEU A 33 -2.49 5.69 -1.47
C LEU A 33 -1.95 4.88 -0.27
N VAL A 34 -1.59 5.56 0.82
CA VAL A 34 -1.05 4.93 2.02
C VAL A 34 -2.08 4.00 2.68
N SER A 35 -3.35 4.42 2.75
CA SER A 35 -4.43 3.61 3.31
C SER A 35 -4.70 2.35 2.48
N SER A 36 -4.74 2.47 1.16
CA SER A 36 -4.92 1.34 0.24
C SER A 36 -3.78 0.34 0.35
N LEU A 37 -2.53 0.81 0.38
CA LEU A 37 -1.36 -0.08 0.55
C LEU A 37 -1.36 -0.77 1.90
N ARG A 38 -1.65 -0.04 2.99
CA ARG A 38 -1.73 -0.63 4.33
C ARG A 38 -2.81 -1.71 4.39
N GLY A 39 -4.00 -1.44 3.85
CA GLY A 39 -5.11 -2.39 3.82
C GLY A 39 -4.78 -3.65 3.00
N GLU A 40 -4.11 -3.50 1.86
CA GLU A 40 -3.71 -4.63 1.02
C GLU A 40 -2.64 -5.50 1.69
N ILE A 41 -1.65 -4.89 2.35
CA ILE A 41 -0.64 -5.61 3.12
C ILE A 41 -1.29 -6.40 4.27
N ASP A 42 -2.16 -5.75 5.04
CA ASP A 42 -2.87 -6.36 6.17
C ASP A 42 -3.74 -7.55 5.72
N ARG A 43 -4.49 -7.37 4.63
CA ARG A 43 -5.30 -8.43 4.01
C ARG A 43 -4.46 -9.63 3.57
N GLN A 44 -3.32 -9.41 2.91
CA GLN A 44 -2.44 -10.48 2.48
C GLN A 44 -1.78 -11.19 3.67
N ARG A 45 -1.43 -10.47 4.73
CA ARG A 45 -0.93 -11.05 5.99
C ARG A 45 -1.98 -11.96 6.64
N GLY A 46 -3.22 -11.50 6.74
CA GLY A 46 -4.33 -12.29 7.29
C GLY A 46 -4.61 -13.57 6.49
N THR A 47 -4.51 -13.50 5.16
CA THR A 47 -4.71 -14.66 4.27
C THR A 47 -3.56 -15.69 4.41
N ALA A 48 -2.33 -15.23 4.64
CA ALA A 48 -1.16 -16.10 4.77
C ALA A 48 -1.03 -16.75 6.16
N GLY A 49 -1.83 -16.34 7.16
CA GLY A 49 -1.84 -16.93 8.50
C GLY A 49 -0.53 -16.79 9.29
N ALA A 50 0.41 -15.96 8.81
CA ALA A 50 1.74 -15.82 9.40
C ALA A 50 2.25 -14.38 9.31
N ASP A 51 2.35 -13.72 10.46
CA ASP A 51 3.02 -12.42 10.67
C ASP A 51 4.56 -12.56 10.66
N SER A 52 5.10 -13.35 9.75
CA SER A 52 6.53 -13.54 9.62
C SER A 52 7.15 -12.49 8.69
N PRO A 53 8.36 -12.00 8.98
CA PRO A 53 9.01 -10.96 8.18
C PRO A 53 9.26 -11.43 6.74
N ALA A 54 9.52 -12.73 6.54
CA ALA A 54 9.65 -13.34 5.21
C ALA A 54 8.36 -13.22 4.38
N THR A 55 7.20 -13.41 5.00
CA THR A 55 5.89 -13.26 4.35
C THR A 55 5.66 -11.81 3.95
N VAL A 56 5.89 -10.86 4.87
CA VAL A 56 5.74 -9.42 4.59
C VAL A 56 6.66 -8.97 3.46
N ARG A 57 7.92 -9.43 3.44
CA ARG A 57 8.87 -9.11 2.37
C ARG A 57 8.41 -9.65 1.01
N ARG A 58 7.74 -10.81 0.98
CA ARG A 58 7.13 -11.36 -0.24
C ARG A 58 5.91 -10.56 -0.69
N ILE A 59 5.07 -10.12 0.25
CA ILE A 59 3.91 -9.25 -0.02
C ILE A 59 4.37 -7.92 -0.61
N ILE A 60 5.33 -7.24 0.05
CA ILE A 60 5.91 -5.97 -0.44
C ILE A 60 6.55 -6.17 -1.81
N GLY A 61 7.31 -7.25 -2.01
CA GLY A 61 7.89 -7.57 -3.31
C GLY A 61 6.85 -7.78 -4.42
N ARG A 62 5.64 -8.23 -4.08
CA ARG A 62 4.51 -8.37 -5.03
C ARG A 62 3.81 -7.04 -5.31
N LEU A 63 3.77 -6.13 -4.33
CA LEU A 63 3.22 -4.77 -4.50
C LEU A 63 4.09 -3.90 -5.41
N GLY A 64 5.40 -4.13 -5.40
CA GLY A 64 6.35 -3.43 -6.27
C GLY A 64 7.08 -2.29 -5.56
N SER A 65 7.72 -1.43 -6.35
CA SER A 65 8.55 -0.36 -5.81
C SER A 65 7.69 0.80 -5.32
N PRO A 66 8.07 1.45 -4.19
CA PRO A 66 7.29 2.56 -3.67
C PRO A 66 7.29 3.77 -4.63
N ASP A 67 8.33 3.94 -5.45
CA ASP A 67 8.38 4.97 -6.49
C ASP A 67 7.36 4.73 -7.61
N GLU A 68 7.30 3.51 -8.15
CA GLU A 68 6.34 3.13 -9.20
C GLU A 68 4.88 3.30 -8.73
N LEU A 69 4.59 2.92 -7.49
CA LEU A 69 3.27 3.11 -6.89
C LEU A 69 2.92 4.60 -6.76
N VAL A 70 3.87 5.42 -6.31
CA VAL A 70 3.65 6.86 -6.20
C VAL A 70 3.48 7.51 -7.57
N ALA A 71 4.27 7.12 -8.57
CA ALA A 71 4.15 7.60 -9.94
C ALA A 71 2.76 7.27 -10.51
N ALA A 72 2.31 6.01 -10.39
CA ALA A 72 0.98 5.60 -10.84
C ALA A 72 -0.15 6.34 -10.09
N ALA A 73 0.03 6.62 -8.80
CA ALA A 73 -0.91 7.41 -8.00
C ALA A 73 -0.98 8.87 -8.47
N ALA A 74 0.18 9.45 -8.84
CA ALA A 74 0.27 10.82 -9.34
C ALA A 74 -0.36 10.95 -10.73
N GLU A 75 -0.11 9.98 -11.62
CA GLU A 75 -0.74 9.91 -12.95
C GLU A 75 -2.26 9.79 -12.84
N SER A 76 -2.76 9.05 -11.85
CA SER A 76 -4.20 8.91 -11.61
C SER A 76 -4.85 10.17 -11.03
N GLY A 77 -4.09 11.12 -10.49
CA GLY A 77 -4.56 12.38 -9.88
C GLY A 77 -5.29 12.23 -8.53
N ASP A 78 -6.05 11.16 -8.35
CA ASP A 78 -6.85 10.88 -7.15
C ASP A 78 -6.15 9.94 -6.15
N GLY A 79 -4.90 9.56 -6.43
CA GLY A 79 -4.11 8.65 -5.58
C GLY A 79 -4.44 7.16 -5.74
N THR A 80 -5.20 6.80 -6.76
CA THR A 80 -5.53 5.41 -7.11
C THR A 80 -4.31 4.74 -7.72
N VAL A 81 -4.01 3.52 -7.29
CA VAL A 81 -2.96 2.67 -7.87
C VAL A 81 -3.54 1.35 -8.31
N PRO A 82 -3.16 0.82 -9.49
CA PRO A 82 -3.54 -0.53 -9.91
C PRO A 82 -2.77 -1.55 -9.07
N LEU A 83 -3.28 -1.83 -7.88
CA LEU A 83 -2.76 -2.90 -7.03
C LEU A 83 -3.15 -4.26 -7.63
N PRO A 84 -2.33 -5.31 -7.45
CA PRO A 84 -2.67 -6.67 -7.85
C PRO A 84 -3.86 -7.17 -7.01
N THR A 85 -5.05 -6.73 -7.39
CA THR A 85 -6.31 -7.03 -6.73
C THR A 85 -6.65 -8.48 -7.00
N THR A 86 -6.51 -9.33 -5.98
CA THR A 86 -7.24 -10.60 -5.95
C THR A 86 -8.57 -10.33 -5.23
N GLY A 87 -9.53 -9.79 -5.97
CA GLY A 87 -10.94 -9.65 -5.57
C GLY A 87 -11.42 -8.21 -5.35
N PRO A 88 -12.57 -7.81 -5.93
CA PRO A 88 -13.08 -6.44 -5.92
C PRO A 88 -13.80 -6.14 -4.60
N GLY A 89 -13.40 -5.05 -3.95
CA GLY A 89 -14.14 -4.41 -2.87
C GLY A 89 -14.65 -3.06 -3.34
N THR A 90 -15.43 -3.04 -4.43
CA THR A 90 -16.23 -1.87 -4.81
C THR A 90 -17.34 -1.72 -3.78
N GLY A 91 -17.06 -1.03 -2.68
CA GLY A 91 -18.08 -0.41 -1.84
C GLY A 91 -18.61 0.82 -2.55
N ALA A 92 -19.49 0.60 -3.53
CA ALA A 92 -20.35 1.63 -4.08
C ALA A 92 -21.31 2.09 -2.97
N GLY A 93 -21.20 3.37 -2.55
CA GLY A 93 -22.41 4.16 -2.35
C GLY A 93 -22.93 4.58 -3.74
N PRO A 94 -24.24 4.87 -3.94
CA PRO A 94 -25.17 5.43 -2.94
C PRO A 94 -26.57 4.75 -2.89
N ASP A 95 -27.32 5.00 -1.80
CA ASP A 95 -28.77 5.27 -1.83
C ASP A 95 -29.10 6.27 -0.71
#